data_AF-A0A8D0SZG8-F1
#
_entry.id   AF-A0A8D0SZG8-F1
#
_cell.length_a   1.000
_cell.length_b   1.000
_cell.length_c   1.000
_cell.angle_alpha   90.00
_cell.angle_beta   90.00
_cell.angle_gamma   90.00
#
_symmetry.space_group_name_H-M   'P 1'
#
loop_
_entity.id
_entity.type
_entity.pdbx_description
1 polymer ?
#
loop_
_entity_poly.entity_id
_entity_poly.type
_entity_poly.pdbx_seq_one_letter_code
_entity_poly.pdbx_strand_id
1 'polypeptide(L)'
;MQSLPDWPPTPCALRPSPFPHPVLHSLHGLARVLLFPAYWALDQLLGCWAPKARPSNWRWLSTAVGAGAALLLLLLLVGLPLALPGLLLWLLLQAWRRPFCYWPPSQCWTPPAPWYPPAESARCFGFLSANLCLLPDGLARFSNLQHSQRRAEAVGAVLLAGLRRSRSGTTDCGPPEQGMPCGVLIGAMPASLDFVCLQEMFDLRAERRLVSLLAPKLGPVLYDVGTFGLQPGLHLKLLGSGLLLASRYPLLRATFRCFPYASHEDALASKGLLSAQAQVGILDGRRIVGFLHCTHLQAPSEDGLLRCKQLTLLLDWAEQFEAESRQSDEAVAFSVLLGDLNFDNCSLDHAQEQEHQLFHCFQDPCRLGTRQEQPWALGTLLRTSKLRHSVACSPEMLRMALEQEEGRRRYLAGPLRGSCRAKPWRGRRLDYITYRGVPGGLLSPEVEQVTFSTALAGLTDHLAVGLRLRVSMPS
;
A
#
# COMPACT_ATOMS: atom_id res chain seq x y z
N MET A 1 4.53 41.78 -9.60
CA MET A 1 3.61 40.81 -8.97
C MET A 1 3.93 39.44 -9.56
N GLN A 2 4.52 38.53 -8.78
CA GLN A 2 4.65 37.14 -9.22
C GLN A 2 3.24 36.54 -9.27
N SER A 3 2.88 35.93 -10.40
CA SER A 3 1.62 35.20 -10.53
C SER A 3 1.57 34.09 -9.50
N LEU A 4 0.46 34.00 -8.75
CA LEU A 4 0.22 32.88 -7.82
C LEU A 4 0.33 31.55 -8.59
N PRO A 5 0.99 30.52 -8.01
CA PRO A 5 1.06 29.21 -8.65
C PRO A 5 -0.34 28.60 -8.80
N ASP A 6 -0.58 27.94 -9.93
CA ASP A 6 -1.87 27.33 -10.28
C ASP A 6 -2.40 26.38 -9.18
N TRP A 7 -3.72 26.43 -8.92
CA TRP A 7 -4.41 25.52 -8.00
C TRP A 7 -5.78 25.10 -8.55
N PRO A 8 -5.99 23.81 -8.89
CA PRO A 8 -4.98 22.75 -8.98
C PRO A 8 -4.02 22.97 -10.17
N PRO A 9 -2.75 22.55 -10.05
CA PRO A 9 -1.78 22.61 -11.14
C PRO A 9 -2.16 21.66 -12.28
N THR A 10 -1.78 22.01 -13.51
CA THR A 10 -1.92 21.11 -14.66
C THR A 10 -0.91 19.97 -14.53
N PRO A 11 -1.33 18.68 -14.49
CA PRO A 11 -0.41 17.55 -14.36
C PRO A 11 0.29 17.28 -15.70
N CYS A 12 1.31 18.08 -16.05
CA CYS A 12 1.96 18.01 -17.37
C CYS A 12 2.73 16.69 -17.60
N ALA A 13 3.14 15.98 -16.54
CA ALA A 13 3.98 14.79 -16.64
C ALA A 13 3.22 13.45 -16.49
N LEU A 14 2.05 13.45 -15.85
CA LEU A 14 1.32 12.23 -15.50
C LEU A 14 0.38 11.81 -16.63
N ARG A 15 0.41 10.52 -17.02
CA ARG A 15 -0.33 10.03 -18.19
C ARG A 15 -1.34 8.94 -17.82
N PRO A 16 -2.59 9.03 -18.33
CA PRO A 16 -3.63 8.08 -17.96
C PRO A 16 -3.49 6.72 -18.62
N SER A 17 -3.00 6.68 -19.86
CA SER A 17 -2.77 5.43 -20.57
C SER A 17 -1.43 4.80 -20.15
N PRO A 18 -1.38 3.48 -19.92
CA PRO A 18 -0.11 2.76 -19.72
C PRO A 18 0.76 2.73 -20.99
N PHE A 19 0.21 3.08 -22.16
CA PHE A 19 0.93 3.07 -23.43
C PHE A 19 0.96 4.46 -24.08
N PRO A 20 2.03 4.78 -24.85
CA PRO A 20 2.14 6.06 -25.55
C PRO A 20 1.11 6.23 -26.67
N HIS A 21 0.61 5.14 -27.27
CA HIS A 21 -0.32 5.18 -28.39
C HIS A 21 -1.58 4.34 -28.10
N PRO A 22 -2.79 4.80 -28.47
CA PRO A 22 -4.04 4.06 -28.23
C PRO A 22 -4.07 2.67 -28.90
N VAL A 23 -3.41 2.50 -30.06
CA VAL A 23 -3.33 1.18 -30.72
C VAL A 23 -2.61 0.15 -29.84
N LEU A 24 -1.52 0.53 -29.18
CA LEU A 24 -0.81 -0.37 -28.25
C LEU A 24 -1.70 -0.73 -27.06
N HIS A 25 -2.51 0.21 -26.58
CA HIS A 25 -3.50 -0.05 -25.53
C HIS A 25 -4.57 -1.06 -25.98
N SER A 26 -5.10 -0.90 -27.20
CA SER A 26 -6.07 -1.84 -27.78
C SER A 26 -5.48 -3.24 -27.99
N LEU A 27 -4.24 -3.33 -28.49
CA LEU A 27 -3.52 -4.59 -28.64
C LEU A 27 -3.26 -5.27 -27.29
N HIS A 28 -2.94 -4.49 -26.25
CA HIS A 28 -2.79 -5.01 -24.89
C HIS A 28 -4.13 -5.53 -24.34
N GLY A 29 -5.24 -4.85 -24.66
CA GLY A 29 -6.58 -5.33 -24.37
C GLY A 29 -6.86 -6.68 -25.04
N LEU A 30 -6.57 -6.81 -26.33
CA LEU A 30 -6.69 -8.06 -27.09
C LEU A 30 -5.84 -9.18 -26.48
N ALA A 31 -4.58 -8.90 -26.16
CA ALA A 31 -3.69 -9.85 -25.52
C ALA A 31 -4.26 -10.38 -24.20
N ARG A 32 -4.82 -9.49 -23.35
CA ARG A 32 -5.50 -9.89 -22.11
C ARG A 32 -6.74 -10.74 -22.36
N VAL A 33 -7.53 -10.44 -23.39
CA VAL A 33 -8.71 -11.25 -23.77
C VAL A 33 -8.29 -12.67 -24.18
N LEU A 34 -7.22 -12.79 -24.98
CA LEU A 34 -6.67 -14.09 -25.40
C LEU A 34 -6.12 -14.91 -24.23
N LEU A 35 -5.49 -14.26 -23.25
CA LEU A 35 -4.95 -14.89 -22.05
C LEU A 35 -6.02 -15.30 -21.03
N PHE A 36 -7.17 -14.61 -21.04
CA PHE A 36 -8.15 -14.71 -19.95
C PHE A 36 -8.71 -16.12 -19.71
N PRO A 37 -9.08 -16.94 -20.73
CA PRO A 37 -9.61 -18.27 -20.48
C PRO A 37 -8.65 -19.18 -19.72
N ALA A 38 -7.37 -19.20 -20.12
CA ALA A 38 -6.34 -19.98 -19.46
C ALA A 38 -6.02 -19.44 -18.06
N TYR A 39 -5.91 -18.12 -17.91
CA TYR A 39 -5.72 -17.47 -16.60
C TYR A 39 -6.84 -17.82 -15.62
N TRP A 40 -8.10 -17.69 -16.06
CA TRP A 40 -9.26 -17.96 -15.21
C TRP A 40 -9.34 -19.43 -14.79
N ALA A 41 -9.13 -20.36 -15.73
CA ALA A 41 -9.12 -21.79 -15.43
C ALA A 41 -8.00 -22.15 -14.44
N LEU A 42 -6.79 -21.59 -14.63
CA LEU A 42 -5.67 -21.78 -13.72
C LEU A 42 -5.96 -21.22 -12.33
N ASP A 43 -6.50 -19.99 -12.24
CA ASP A 43 -6.87 -19.36 -10.97
C ASP A 43 -7.89 -20.21 -10.18
N GLN A 44 -8.92 -20.74 -10.85
CA GLN A 44 -9.89 -21.62 -10.19
C GLN A 44 -9.27 -22.95 -9.77
N LEU A 45 -8.38 -23.54 -10.59
CA LEU A 45 -7.68 -24.80 -10.28
C LEU A 45 -6.76 -24.65 -9.06
N LEU A 46 -5.97 -23.57 -9.00
CA LEU A 46 -5.16 -23.24 -7.81
C LEU A 46 -6.03 -23.16 -6.55
N GLY A 47 -7.20 -22.53 -6.69
CA GLY A 47 -8.16 -22.44 -5.58
C GLY A 47 -8.77 -23.76 -5.14
N CYS A 48 -8.70 -24.83 -5.95
CA CYS A 48 -9.10 -26.18 -5.54
C CYS A 48 -8.07 -26.86 -4.64
N TRP A 49 -6.79 -26.47 -4.76
CA TRP A 49 -5.68 -27.00 -3.96
C TRP A 49 -5.46 -26.26 -2.64
N ALA A 50 -6.09 -25.10 -2.45
CA ALA A 50 -6.02 -24.37 -1.20
C ALA A 50 -6.57 -25.19 -0.01
N PRO A 51 -5.92 -25.15 1.16
CA PRO A 51 -6.38 -25.86 2.35
C PRO A 51 -7.79 -25.43 2.75
N LYS A 52 -8.77 -26.33 2.66
CA LYS A 52 -10.14 -26.06 3.13
C LYS A 52 -10.20 -26.25 4.65
N ALA A 53 -10.69 -25.25 5.38
CA ALA A 53 -11.20 -25.46 6.72
C ALA A 53 -12.32 -26.51 6.65
N ARG A 54 -12.04 -27.73 7.15
CA ARG A 54 -12.91 -28.91 7.01
C ARG A 54 -14.30 -28.65 7.60
N PRO A 55 -15.39 -28.92 6.87
CA PRO A 55 -16.56 -29.57 7.43
C PRO A 55 -16.34 -31.09 7.39
N SER A 56 -16.71 -31.78 8.47
CA SER A 56 -16.65 -33.23 8.57
C SER A 56 -17.62 -33.89 7.59
N ASN A 57 -17.16 -34.98 6.97
CA ASN A 57 -17.90 -36.00 6.23
C ASN A 57 -18.72 -35.50 5.04
N TRP A 58 -18.30 -35.86 3.81
CA TRP A 58 -19.19 -36.19 2.67
C TRP A 58 -18.38 -36.58 1.42
N ARG A 59 -18.26 -37.90 1.17
CA ARG A 59 -17.55 -38.53 0.03
C ARG A 59 -18.09 -38.19 -1.37
N TRP A 60 -19.32 -37.66 -1.47
CA TRP A 60 -19.94 -37.25 -2.74
C TRP A 60 -19.47 -35.86 -3.21
N LEU A 61 -19.05 -35.01 -2.28
CA LEU A 61 -18.38 -33.74 -2.61
C LEU A 61 -16.99 -33.99 -3.22
N SER A 62 -16.28 -35.07 -2.87
CA SER A 62 -14.96 -35.34 -3.46
C SER A 62 -15.01 -35.76 -4.94
N THR A 63 -16.05 -36.50 -5.35
CA THR A 63 -16.22 -36.86 -6.77
C THR A 63 -16.66 -35.67 -7.61
N ALA A 64 -17.58 -34.83 -7.10
CA ALA A 64 -17.99 -33.59 -7.76
C ALA A 64 -16.83 -32.56 -7.86
N VAL A 65 -16.00 -32.45 -6.81
CA VAL A 65 -14.77 -31.62 -6.85
C VAL A 65 -13.76 -32.18 -7.84
N GLY A 66 -13.60 -33.50 -7.93
CA GLY A 66 -12.72 -34.14 -8.91
C GLY A 66 -13.18 -33.91 -10.35
N ALA A 67 -14.47 -34.06 -10.63
CA ALA A 67 -15.06 -33.78 -11.94
C ALA A 67 -14.94 -32.29 -12.32
N GLY A 68 -15.16 -31.38 -11.36
CA GLY A 68 -14.97 -29.94 -11.55
C GLY A 68 -13.50 -29.58 -11.84
N ALA A 69 -12.55 -30.16 -11.12
CA ALA A 69 -11.12 -29.95 -11.38
C ALA A 69 -10.70 -30.50 -12.75
N ALA A 70 -11.24 -31.65 -13.17
CA ALA A 70 -10.99 -32.22 -14.50
C ALA A 70 -11.54 -31.31 -15.61
N LEU A 71 -12.74 -30.74 -15.43
CA LEU A 71 -13.31 -29.77 -16.36
C LEU A 71 -12.47 -28.48 -16.44
N LEU A 72 -11.99 -27.97 -15.30
CA LEU A 72 -11.10 -26.80 -15.27
C LEU A 72 -9.77 -27.09 -15.98
N LEU A 73 -9.22 -28.29 -15.81
CA LEU A 73 -8.02 -28.71 -16.53
C LEU A 73 -8.27 -28.79 -18.04
N LEU A 74 -9.41 -29.33 -18.47
CA LEU A 74 -9.79 -29.33 -19.88
C LEU A 74 -9.92 -27.91 -20.44
N LEU A 75 -10.58 -27.01 -19.71
CA LEU A 75 -10.70 -25.60 -20.10
C LEU A 75 -9.33 -24.91 -20.19
N LEU A 76 -8.41 -25.23 -19.28
CA LEU A 76 -7.02 -24.74 -19.36
C LEU A 76 -6.34 -25.22 -20.63
N LEU A 77 -6.42 -26.52 -20.94
CA LEU A 77 -5.82 -27.12 -22.13
C LEU A 77 -6.39 -26.53 -23.43
N VAL A 78 -7.71 -26.34 -23.50
CA VAL A 78 -8.39 -25.70 -24.64
C VAL A 78 -8.07 -24.21 -24.73
N GLY A 79 -7.78 -23.54 -23.61
CA GLY A 79 -7.37 -22.14 -23.56
C GLY A 79 -5.91 -21.89 -23.96
N LEU A 80 -5.01 -22.86 -23.83
CA LEU A 80 -3.58 -22.72 -24.13
C LEU A 80 -3.27 -22.26 -25.58
N PRO A 81 -3.93 -22.79 -26.63
CA PRO A 81 -3.74 -22.32 -28.01
C PRO A 81 -4.05 -20.82 -28.21
N LEU A 82 -4.98 -20.26 -27.43
CA LEU A 82 -5.27 -18.82 -27.44
C LEU A 82 -4.29 -18.05 -26.55
N ALA A 83 -3.92 -18.63 -25.42
CA ALA A 83 -3.02 -18.01 -24.46
C ALA A 83 -1.61 -17.81 -25.02
N LEU A 84 -1.09 -18.73 -25.84
CA LEU A 84 0.25 -18.62 -26.41
C LEU A 84 0.46 -17.35 -27.27
N PRO A 85 -0.34 -17.09 -28.33
CA PRO A 85 -0.21 -15.84 -29.08
C PRO A 85 -0.55 -14.62 -28.22
N GLY A 86 -1.49 -14.74 -27.28
CA GLY A 86 -1.80 -13.70 -26.29
C GLY A 86 -0.59 -13.34 -25.43
N LEU A 87 0.18 -14.33 -24.97
CA LEU A 87 1.36 -14.15 -24.14
C LEU A 87 2.50 -13.51 -24.93
N LEU A 88 2.76 -13.96 -26.15
CA LEU A 88 3.78 -13.38 -27.02
C LEU A 88 3.48 -11.91 -27.33
N LEU A 89 2.22 -11.61 -27.70
CA LEU A 89 1.78 -10.23 -27.92
C LEU A 89 1.90 -9.41 -26.64
N TRP A 90 1.46 -9.94 -25.50
CA TRP A 90 1.58 -9.27 -24.21
C TRP A 90 3.03 -8.95 -23.85
N LEU A 91 3.96 -9.92 -23.99
CA LEU A 91 5.37 -9.75 -23.68
C LEU A 91 6.02 -8.64 -24.51
N LEU A 92 5.76 -8.63 -25.83
CA LEU A 92 6.28 -7.60 -26.72
C LEU A 92 5.78 -6.21 -26.31
N LEU A 93 4.49 -6.09 -25.97
CA LEU A 93 3.90 -4.82 -25.57
C LEU A 93 4.52 -4.25 -24.29
N GLN A 94 5.03 -5.10 -23.38
CA GLN A 94 5.63 -4.62 -22.12
C GLN A 94 6.84 -3.72 -22.34
N ALA A 95 7.55 -3.83 -23.47
CA ALA A 95 8.68 -2.96 -23.82
C ALA A 95 8.30 -1.47 -23.95
N TRP A 96 7.04 -1.18 -24.29
CA TRP A 96 6.51 0.19 -24.43
C TRP A 96 5.56 0.60 -23.31
N ARG A 97 5.40 -0.24 -22.29
CA ARG A 97 4.50 0.04 -21.18
C ARG A 97 5.16 1.01 -20.20
N ARG A 98 4.45 2.07 -19.84
CA ARG A 98 4.80 2.95 -18.72
C ARG A 98 4.72 2.18 -17.40
N PRO A 99 5.50 2.56 -16.38
CA PRO A 99 5.55 1.80 -15.14
C PRO A 99 4.30 1.93 -14.25
N PHE A 100 3.37 2.86 -14.55
CA PHE A 100 2.11 3.01 -13.83
C PHE A 100 1.07 3.74 -14.70
N CYS A 101 -0.20 3.67 -14.29
CA CYS A 101 -1.30 4.46 -14.84
C CYS A 101 -1.65 5.60 -13.89
N TYR A 102 -2.05 6.76 -14.43
CA TYR A 102 -2.57 7.89 -13.66
C TYR A 102 -4.07 8.08 -13.91
N TRP A 103 -4.90 7.85 -12.92
CA TRP A 103 -6.30 8.23 -13.00
C TRP A 103 -6.45 9.72 -12.66
N PRO A 104 -6.85 10.58 -13.62
CA PRO A 104 -7.02 12.00 -13.36
C PRO A 104 -8.23 12.25 -12.45
N PRO A 105 -8.21 13.33 -11.65
CA PRO A 105 -9.38 13.69 -10.87
C PRO A 105 -10.61 13.92 -11.77
N SER A 106 -11.78 13.51 -11.30
CA SER A 106 -13.04 13.77 -12.01
C SER A 106 -13.33 15.27 -12.10
N GLN A 107 -14.13 15.71 -13.08
CA GLN A 107 -14.55 17.12 -13.18
C GLN A 107 -15.24 17.66 -11.92
N CYS A 108 -15.91 16.80 -11.16
CA CYS A 108 -16.58 17.15 -9.90
C CYS A 108 -15.68 17.06 -8.66
N TRP A 109 -14.39 16.75 -8.84
CA TRP A 109 -13.45 16.67 -7.73
C TRP A 109 -12.91 18.06 -7.40
N THR A 110 -13.01 18.42 -6.13
CA THR A 110 -12.43 19.65 -5.58
C THR A 110 -11.30 19.27 -4.62
N PRO A 111 -10.04 19.67 -4.88
CA PRO A 111 -8.97 19.49 -3.91
C PRO A 111 -9.29 20.27 -2.61
N PRO A 112 -8.68 19.91 -1.47
CA PRO A 112 -8.68 20.78 -0.30
C PRO A 112 -8.24 22.21 -0.64
N ALA A 113 -8.61 23.19 0.18
CA ALA A 113 -8.07 24.54 0.03
C ALA A 113 -6.53 24.49 0.12
N PRO A 114 -5.78 25.28 -0.65
CA PRO A 114 -4.33 25.34 -0.50
C PRO A 114 -3.98 25.77 0.92
N TRP A 115 -2.92 25.19 1.48
CA TRP A 115 -2.40 25.64 2.77
C TRP A 115 -1.67 26.98 2.60
N TYR A 116 -2.05 27.97 3.39
CA TYR A 116 -1.40 29.28 3.43
C TYR A 116 -0.86 29.54 4.85
N PRO A 117 0.42 29.25 5.13
CA PRO A 117 0.99 29.41 6.47
C PRO A 117 0.75 30.77 7.15
N PRO A 118 0.75 31.92 6.44
CA PRO A 118 0.44 33.22 7.05
C PRO A 118 -0.99 33.33 7.61
N ALA A 119 -1.96 32.60 7.05
CA ALA A 119 -3.35 32.59 7.50
C ALA A 119 -3.66 31.39 8.43
N GLU A 120 -2.92 30.29 8.26
CA GLU A 120 -3.07 29.04 9.00
C GLU A 120 -1.67 28.56 9.42
N SER A 121 -1.24 28.92 10.63
CA SER A 121 0.13 28.71 11.12
C SER A 121 0.60 27.24 11.15
N ALA A 122 -0.35 26.30 11.20
CA ALA A 122 -0.07 24.88 11.12
C ALA A 122 -1.21 24.14 10.41
N ARG A 123 -0.87 23.13 9.61
CA ARG A 123 -1.84 22.23 8.97
C ARG A 123 -1.50 20.77 9.23
N CYS A 124 -2.56 19.98 9.39
CA CYS A 124 -2.47 18.56 9.65
C CYS A 124 -2.73 17.75 8.36
N PHE A 125 -1.84 16.79 8.07
CA PHE A 125 -1.92 15.90 6.91
C PHE A 125 -2.05 14.45 7.36
N GLY A 126 -3.01 13.74 6.79
CA GLY A 126 -3.29 12.34 7.10
C GLY A 126 -2.76 11.36 6.07
N PHE A 127 -2.05 10.33 6.53
CA PHE A 127 -1.46 9.26 5.72
C PHE A 127 -2.02 7.91 6.18
N LEU A 128 -2.23 7.00 5.24
CA LEU A 128 -2.66 5.63 5.50
C LEU A 128 -1.83 4.64 4.68
N SER A 129 -1.36 3.58 5.33
CA SER A 129 -0.80 2.39 4.69
C SER A 129 -1.66 1.19 5.01
N ALA A 130 -2.00 0.38 4.01
CA ALA A 130 -2.70 -0.88 4.23
C ALA A 130 -2.33 -1.93 3.17
N ASN A 131 -1.80 -3.07 3.62
CA ASN A 131 -1.71 -4.27 2.81
C ASN A 131 -3.09 -4.93 2.74
N LEU A 132 -3.63 -5.11 1.53
CA LEU A 132 -5.00 -5.62 1.31
C LEU A 132 -5.06 -7.10 0.92
N CYS A 133 -3.92 -7.70 0.63
CA CYS A 133 -3.82 -9.09 0.19
C CYS A 133 -4.83 -9.41 -0.94
N LEU A 134 -4.97 -8.54 -1.93
CA LEU A 134 -5.88 -8.68 -3.07
C LEU A 134 -5.21 -9.48 -4.20
N LEU A 135 -4.85 -10.74 -3.90
CA LEU A 135 -4.35 -11.70 -4.87
C LEU A 135 -5.46 -12.21 -5.80
N PRO A 136 -5.10 -12.80 -6.96
CA PRO A 136 -6.00 -13.68 -7.71
C PRO A 136 -6.69 -14.69 -6.77
N ASP A 137 -7.99 -14.91 -6.99
CA ASP A 137 -8.87 -15.65 -6.05
C ASP A 137 -8.33 -17.04 -5.68
N GLY A 138 -7.64 -17.72 -6.59
CA GLY A 138 -6.99 -19.01 -6.36
C GLY A 138 -5.89 -18.94 -5.31
N LEU A 139 -4.99 -17.96 -5.45
CA LEU A 139 -3.89 -17.70 -4.52
C LEU A 139 -4.40 -17.16 -3.19
N ALA A 140 -5.38 -16.25 -3.23
CA ALA A 140 -5.92 -15.59 -2.05
C ALA A 140 -6.55 -16.59 -1.04
N ARG A 141 -7.02 -17.75 -1.52
CA ARG A 141 -7.53 -18.85 -0.67
C ARG A 141 -6.46 -19.48 0.22
N PHE A 142 -5.17 -19.47 -0.16
CA PHE A 142 -4.09 -19.97 0.70
C PHE A 142 -3.89 -19.09 1.95
N SER A 143 -4.20 -17.80 1.83
CA SER A 143 -4.22 -16.85 2.95
C SER A 143 -5.57 -16.78 3.67
N ASN A 144 -6.48 -17.73 3.41
CA ASN A 144 -7.87 -17.73 3.90
C ASN A 144 -8.75 -16.54 3.43
N LEU A 145 -8.30 -15.76 2.44
CA LEU A 145 -8.90 -14.52 1.98
C LEU A 145 -9.48 -14.65 0.56
N GLN A 146 -10.70 -15.17 0.44
CA GLN A 146 -11.36 -15.38 -0.86
C GLN A 146 -12.10 -14.14 -1.38
N HIS A 147 -12.52 -14.17 -2.66
CA HIS A 147 -13.38 -13.17 -3.30
C HIS A 147 -12.76 -11.75 -3.35
N SER A 148 -11.54 -11.64 -3.88
CA SER A 148 -10.76 -10.41 -3.94
C SER A 148 -11.55 -9.25 -4.58
N GLN A 149 -12.34 -9.47 -5.63
CA GLN A 149 -13.17 -8.41 -6.21
C GLN A 149 -14.25 -7.87 -5.25
N ARG A 150 -14.93 -8.74 -4.49
CA ARG A 150 -15.94 -8.31 -3.50
C ARG A 150 -15.27 -7.65 -2.29
N ARG A 151 -14.12 -8.18 -1.86
CA ARG A 151 -13.31 -7.55 -0.80
C ARG A 151 -12.86 -6.16 -1.21
N ALA A 152 -12.41 -5.97 -2.45
CA ALA A 152 -12.03 -4.65 -2.96
C ALA A 152 -13.19 -3.64 -2.91
N GLU A 153 -14.41 -4.04 -3.25
CA GLU A 153 -15.59 -3.17 -3.11
C GLU A 153 -15.88 -2.82 -1.64
N ALA A 154 -15.82 -3.80 -0.74
CA ALA A 154 -16.01 -3.59 0.69
C ALA A 154 -14.93 -2.68 1.29
N VAL A 155 -13.66 -2.90 0.93
CA VAL A 155 -12.53 -2.04 1.33
C VAL A 155 -12.75 -0.61 0.83
N GLY A 156 -13.16 -0.46 -0.44
CA GLY A 156 -13.49 0.84 -1.02
C GLY A 156 -14.60 1.54 -0.24
N ALA A 157 -15.67 0.84 0.12
CA ALA A 157 -16.75 1.40 0.94
C ALA A 157 -16.26 1.85 2.33
N VAL A 158 -15.40 1.07 2.98
CA VAL A 158 -14.82 1.39 4.29
C VAL A 158 -13.90 2.63 4.21
N LEU A 159 -13.01 2.69 3.20
CA LEU A 159 -12.14 3.86 2.97
C LEU A 159 -12.95 5.13 2.71
N LEU A 160 -14.00 5.04 1.87
CA LEU A 160 -14.89 6.16 1.58
C LEU A 160 -15.68 6.62 2.82
N ALA A 161 -16.06 5.71 3.71
CA ALA A 161 -16.71 6.07 4.97
C ALA A 161 -15.78 6.89 5.89
N GLY A 162 -14.48 6.56 5.94
CA GLY A 162 -13.46 7.36 6.62
C GLY A 162 -13.35 8.77 6.05
N LEU A 163 -13.29 8.90 4.72
CA LEU A 163 -13.20 10.20 4.03
C LEU A 163 -14.42 11.10 4.26
N ARG A 164 -15.63 10.53 4.39
CA ARG A 164 -16.85 11.32 4.69
C ARG A 164 -16.80 11.95 6.08
N ARG A 165 -16.23 11.25 7.06
CA ARG A 165 -16.00 11.81 8.40
C ARG A 165 -14.99 12.96 8.36
N SER A 166 -13.97 12.87 7.50
CA SER A 166 -13.02 13.98 7.25
C SER A 166 -13.71 15.27 6.84
N ARG A 167 -14.68 15.19 5.93
CA ARG A 167 -15.35 16.38 5.35
C ARG A 167 -16.29 17.09 6.31
N SER A 168 -16.70 16.42 7.39
CA SER A 168 -17.62 16.99 8.38
C SER A 168 -16.89 17.59 9.59
N GLY A 169 -15.59 17.31 9.74
CA GLY A 169 -14.72 17.96 10.71
C GLY A 169 -14.01 19.15 10.07
N THR A 170 -13.90 20.25 10.81
CA THR A 170 -12.95 21.30 10.47
C THR A 170 -11.54 20.70 10.44
N THR A 171 -10.71 21.13 9.50
CA THR A 171 -9.25 20.86 9.44
C THR A 171 -8.50 21.48 10.63
N ASP A 172 -9.18 21.70 11.75
CA ASP A 172 -8.62 22.27 12.96
C ASP A 172 -7.66 21.26 13.55
N CYS A 173 -6.38 21.61 13.49
CA CYS A 173 -5.40 21.01 14.36
C CYS A 173 -5.77 21.39 15.79
N GLY A 174 -5.90 20.41 16.69
CA GLY A 174 -6.14 20.70 18.10
C GLY A 174 -5.01 21.55 18.69
N PRO A 175 -5.20 22.22 19.85
CA PRO A 175 -4.06 22.77 20.56
C PRO A 175 -3.03 21.66 20.80
N PRO A 176 -1.72 21.95 20.72
CA PRO A 176 -0.70 20.95 21.04
C PRO A 176 -0.92 20.50 22.48
N GLU A 177 -1.51 19.33 22.69
CA GLU A 177 -1.41 18.68 23.99
C GLU A 177 0.08 18.43 24.22
N GLN A 178 0.62 18.94 25.33
CA GLN A 178 2.03 18.80 25.72
C GLN A 178 2.40 17.36 26.12
N GLY A 179 1.89 16.36 25.39
CA GLY A 179 2.12 14.94 25.57
C GLY A 179 2.86 14.33 24.40
N MET A 180 3.64 13.29 24.67
CA MET A 180 4.25 12.42 23.65
C MET A 180 3.21 11.96 22.62
N PRO A 181 3.58 11.77 21.34
CA PRO A 181 2.65 11.33 20.31
C PRO A 181 1.92 10.05 20.76
N CYS A 182 0.58 10.11 20.78
CA CYS A 182 -0.26 9.04 21.28
C CYS A 182 -0.65 8.10 20.13
N GLY A 183 -0.30 6.82 20.28
CA GLY A 183 -0.83 5.76 19.41
C GLY A 183 -2.23 5.34 19.84
N VAL A 184 -3.18 5.35 18.91
CA VAL A 184 -4.57 4.95 19.16
C VAL A 184 -4.96 3.71 18.36
N LEU A 185 -5.72 2.82 18.98
CA LEU A 185 -6.31 1.65 18.34
C LEU A 185 -7.81 1.88 18.15
N ILE A 186 -8.28 1.85 16.89
CA ILE A 186 -9.69 2.18 16.56
C ILE A 186 -10.37 1.11 15.71
N GLY A 187 -11.70 1.06 15.82
CA GLY A 187 -12.61 0.17 15.07
C GLY A 187 -13.02 0.74 13.71
N ALA A 188 -12.59 1.96 13.40
CA ALA A 188 -13.01 2.69 12.23
C ALA A 188 -11.80 3.18 11.40
N MET A 189 -12.06 3.65 10.18
CA MET A 189 -11.03 4.33 9.41
C MET A 189 -10.66 5.67 10.08
N PRO A 190 -9.38 6.09 10.00
CA PRO A 190 -8.96 7.41 10.47
C PRO A 190 -9.81 8.51 9.81
N ALA A 191 -10.14 9.54 10.58
CA ALA A 191 -11.06 10.59 10.12
C ALA A 191 -10.42 11.52 9.08
N SER A 192 -9.12 11.78 9.14
CA SER A 192 -8.39 12.65 8.20
C SER A 192 -7.48 11.81 7.31
N LEU A 193 -7.93 11.47 6.10
CA LEU A 193 -7.17 10.70 5.13
C LEU A 193 -6.90 11.54 3.89
N ASP A 194 -5.65 11.98 3.72
CA ASP A 194 -5.23 12.78 2.56
C ASP A 194 -4.45 11.96 1.56
N PHE A 195 -3.60 11.06 2.03
CA PHE A 195 -2.80 10.17 1.20
C PHE A 195 -3.03 8.72 1.63
N VAL A 196 -3.38 7.87 0.67
CA VAL A 196 -3.67 6.45 0.90
C VAL A 196 -2.76 5.60 0.02
N CYS A 197 -1.86 4.86 0.65
CA CYS A 197 -1.01 3.86 0.02
C CYS A 197 -1.54 2.46 0.34
N LEU A 198 -1.73 1.66 -0.71
CA LEU A 198 -2.19 0.28 -0.60
C LEU A 198 -1.14 -0.66 -1.17
N GLN A 199 -0.97 -1.81 -0.52
CA GLN A 199 -0.08 -2.89 -0.97
C GLN A 199 -0.87 -4.17 -1.30
N GLU A 200 -0.23 -5.08 -2.05
CA GLU A 200 -0.78 -6.35 -2.55
C GLU A 200 -2.06 -6.24 -3.41
N MET A 201 -2.14 -5.19 -4.22
CA MET A 201 -3.17 -5.01 -5.25
C MET A 201 -2.87 -5.85 -6.51
N PHE A 202 -2.72 -7.17 -6.40
CA PHE A 202 -2.27 -8.01 -7.52
C PHE A 202 -3.39 -8.43 -8.51
N ASP A 203 -4.64 -8.59 -8.05
CA ASP A 203 -5.77 -8.85 -8.96
C ASP A 203 -6.21 -7.54 -9.63
N LEU A 204 -5.87 -7.41 -10.92
CA LEU A 204 -6.15 -6.22 -11.72
C LEU A 204 -7.65 -5.88 -11.84
N ARG A 205 -8.56 -6.85 -11.66
CA ARG A 205 -10.01 -6.58 -11.68
C ARG A 205 -10.46 -5.99 -10.35
N ALA A 206 -9.94 -6.54 -9.24
CA ALA A 206 -10.16 -6.01 -7.90
C ALA A 206 -9.60 -4.59 -7.78
N GLU A 207 -8.38 -4.35 -8.28
CA GLU A 207 -7.75 -3.03 -8.33
C GLU A 207 -8.61 -2.02 -9.10
N ARG A 208 -9.06 -2.37 -10.31
CA ARG A 208 -9.92 -1.48 -11.12
C ARG A 208 -11.23 -1.12 -10.41
N ARG A 209 -11.86 -2.08 -9.72
CA ARG A 209 -13.07 -1.81 -8.91
C ARG A 209 -12.78 -0.86 -7.76
N LEU A 210 -11.64 -1.02 -7.08
CA LEU A 210 -11.26 -0.12 -5.99
C LEU A 210 -10.95 1.29 -6.52
N VAL A 211 -10.18 1.39 -7.60
CA VAL A 211 -9.84 2.68 -8.24
C VAL A 211 -11.11 3.43 -8.68
N SER A 212 -12.09 2.74 -9.28
CA SER A 212 -13.33 3.38 -9.72
C SER A 212 -14.18 3.93 -8.56
N LEU A 213 -14.05 3.36 -7.36
CA LEU A 213 -14.68 3.86 -6.14
C LEU A 213 -13.90 5.02 -5.52
N LEU A 214 -12.56 4.94 -5.47
CA LEU A 214 -11.71 5.92 -4.80
C LEU A 214 -11.55 7.21 -5.62
N ALA A 215 -11.27 7.11 -6.92
CA ALA A 215 -10.87 8.26 -7.72
C ALA A 215 -11.91 9.40 -7.78
N PRO A 216 -13.23 9.14 -7.87
CA PRO A 216 -14.23 10.22 -7.88
C PRO A 216 -14.35 10.99 -6.55
N LYS A 217 -13.84 10.45 -5.44
CA LYS A 217 -14.01 11.02 -4.09
C LYS A 217 -12.71 11.52 -3.49
N LEU A 218 -11.63 10.78 -3.68
CA LEU A 218 -10.30 11.05 -3.15
C LEU A 218 -9.55 11.99 -4.10
N GLY A 219 -9.53 11.70 -5.40
CA GLY A 219 -8.89 12.55 -6.41
C GLY A 219 -7.95 11.77 -7.34
N PRO A 220 -6.75 12.28 -7.64
CA PRO A 220 -5.78 11.55 -8.46
C PRO A 220 -5.36 10.22 -7.82
N VAL A 221 -5.21 9.19 -8.66
CA VAL A 221 -4.77 7.86 -8.25
C VAL A 221 -3.66 7.35 -9.19
N LEU A 222 -2.58 6.82 -8.63
CA LEU A 222 -1.57 6.05 -9.34
C LEU A 222 -1.83 4.56 -9.08
N TYR A 223 -2.02 3.78 -10.15
CA TYR A 223 -2.44 2.37 -10.08
C TYR A 223 -1.82 1.56 -11.23
N ASP A 224 -2.02 0.23 -11.24
CA ASP A 224 -1.39 -0.72 -12.17
C ASP A 224 0.13 -0.48 -12.23
N VAL A 225 0.72 -0.30 -11.04
CA VAL A 225 2.14 0.03 -10.85
C VAL A 225 2.97 -1.23 -11.04
N GLY A 226 4.08 -1.13 -11.77
CA GLY A 226 4.99 -2.24 -11.99
C GLY A 226 5.69 -2.20 -13.35
N THR A 227 6.81 -2.90 -13.43
CA THR A 227 7.43 -3.30 -14.70
C THR A 227 7.10 -4.76 -14.97
N PHE A 228 6.80 -5.10 -16.22
CA PHE A 228 6.29 -6.40 -16.62
C PHE A 228 7.16 -7.00 -17.73
N GLY A 229 7.01 -8.30 -17.95
CA GLY A 229 7.72 -9.03 -18.99
C GLY A 229 9.17 -9.28 -18.64
N LEU A 230 10.02 -9.43 -19.66
CA LEU A 230 11.44 -9.72 -19.50
C LEU A 230 12.20 -8.43 -19.10
N GLN A 231 12.79 -8.46 -17.91
CA GLN A 231 13.64 -7.41 -17.40
C GLN A 231 15.12 -7.68 -17.75
N PRO A 232 16.01 -6.67 -17.70
CA PRO A 232 17.45 -6.88 -17.81
C PRO A 232 17.93 -8.01 -16.89
N GLY A 233 18.78 -8.89 -17.42
CA GLY A 233 19.24 -10.10 -16.73
C GLY A 233 18.31 -11.33 -16.83
N LEU A 234 17.41 -11.37 -17.82
CA LEU A 234 16.49 -12.49 -18.11
C LEU A 234 15.49 -12.81 -16.97
N HIS A 235 15.20 -11.83 -16.11
CA HIS A 235 14.20 -11.97 -15.05
C HIS A 235 12.80 -11.70 -15.61
N LEU A 236 11.86 -12.64 -15.43
CA LEU A 236 10.48 -12.49 -15.89
C LEU A 236 9.59 -11.93 -14.77
N LYS A 237 8.95 -10.78 -15.03
CA LYS A 237 7.93 -10.17 -14.14
C LYS A 237 6.53 -10.39 -14.70
N LEU A 238 5.74 -11.20 -14.01
CA LEU A 238 4.35 -11.53 -14.39
C LEU A 238 3.33 -10.67 -13.64
N LEU A 239 3.64 -10.31 -12.39
CA LEU A 239 2.78 -9.53 -11.53
C LEU A 239 3.30 -8.09 -11.40
N GLY A 240 2.38 -7.16 -11.21
CA GLY A 240 2.71 -5.77 -10.88
C GLY A 240 3.40 -5.67 -9.51
N SER A 241 3.64 -4.45 -9.05
CA SER A 241 4.19 -4.20 -7.72
C SER A 241 3.16 -4.43 -6.62
N GLY A 242 1.87 -4.40 -6.97
CA GLY A 242 0.76 -4.41 -6.02
C GLY A 242 0.59 -3.08 -5.28
N LEU A 243 1.27 -2.02 -5.71
CA LEU A 243 1.19 -0.69 -5.10
C LEU A 243 0.09 0.15 -5.76
N LEU A 244 -0.66 0.88 -4.93
CA LEU A 244 -1.58 1.94 -5.35
C LEU A 244 -1.41 3.14 -4.44
N LEU A 245 -1.36 4.34 -5.02
CA LEU A 245 -1.34 5.60 -4.27
C LEU A 245 -2.52 6.49 -4.69
N ALA A 246 -3.41 6.82 -3.76
CA ALA A 246 -4.46 7.79 -3.94
C ALA A 246 -4.18 9.06 -3.11
N SER A 247 -4.47 10.23 -3.67
CA SER A 247 -4.18 11.52 -3.04
C SER A 247 -5.38 12.46 -3.11
N ARG A 248 -5.66 13.17 -2.01
CA ARG A 248 -6.59 14.30 -1.95
C ARG A 248 -6.00 15.58 -2.52
N TYR A 249 -4.69 15.63 -2.63
CA TYR A 249 -3.94 16.74 -3.18
C TYR A 249 -3.52 16.44 -4.63
N PRO A 250 -3.38 17.47 -5.47
CA PRO A 250 -2.88 17.29 -6.83
C PRO A 250 -1.46 16.72 -6.84
N LEU A 251 -1.23 15.71 -7.68
CA LEU A 251 0.08 15.11 -7.90
C LEU A 251 0.80 15.81 -9.04
N LEU A 252 2.05 16.22 -8.79
CA LEU A 252 2.91 16.93 -9.75
C LEU A 252 3.73 15.95 -10.58
N ARG A 253 4.41 15.02 -9.90
CA ARG A 253 5.39 14.09 -10.46
C ARG A 253 5.26 12.74 -9.78
N ALA A 254 5.58 11.69 -10.51
CA ALA A 254 5.70 10.35 -9.96
C ALA A 254 6.71 9.51 -10.74
N THR A 255 7.37 8.60 -10.06
CA THR A 255 8.25 7.59 -10.65
C THR A 255 8.08 6.26 -9.94
N PHE A 256 8.34 5.16 -10.64
CA PHE A 256 8.39 3.84 -10.04
C PHE A 256 9.67 3.14 -10.46
N ARG A 257 10.34 2.51 -9.48
CA ARG A 257 11.56 1.73 -9.68
C ARG A 257 11.39 0.34 -9.07
N CYS A 258 11.54 -0.70 -9.89
CA CYS A 258 11.49 -2.10 -9.46
C CYS A 258 12.81 -2.52 -8.81
N PHE A 259 12.75 -3.27 -7.71
CA PHE A 259 13.94 -3.85 -7.13
C PHE A 259 14.59 -4.86 -8.09
N PRO A 260 15.92 -4.82 -8.26
CA PRO A 260 16.64 -5.77 -9.10
C PRO A 260 16.80 -7.14 -8.44
N TYR A 261 16.69 -7.21 -7.11
CA TYR A 261 16.86 -8.43 -6.33
C TYR A 261 15.53 -8.83 -5.69
N ALA A 262 15.09 -10.06 -5.99
CA ALA A 262 13.93 -10.72 -5.40
C ALA A 262 14.15 -12.25 -5.49
N SER A 263 13.54 -12.99 -4.56
CA SER A 263 13.67 -14.44 -4.45
C SER A 263 12.29 -15.10 -4.38
N HIS A 264 12.24 -16.41 -4.65
CA HIS A 264 11.01 -17.22 -4.57
C HIS A 264 9.85 -16.65 -5.39
N GLU A 265 8.61 -16.69 -4.88
CA GLU A 265 7.45 -16.20 -5.63
C GLU A 265 7.51 -14.69 -5.89
N ASP A 266 8.15 -13.92 -5.00
CA ASP A 266 8.35 -12.47 -5.15
C ASP A 266 9.22 -12.12 -6.36
N ALA A 267 10.02 -13.07 -6.87
CA ALA A 267 10.78 -12.87 -8.10
C ALA A 267 9.87 -12.62 -9.32
N LEU A 268 8.64 -13.13 -9.31
CA LEU A 268 7.65 -12.91 -10.38
C LEU A 268 6.89 -11.58 -10.24
N ALA A 269 6.95 -10.93 -9.09
CA ALA A 269 6.34 -9.62 -8.83
C ALA A 269 7.35 -8.48 -9.01
N SER A 270 6.87 -7.34 -9.50
CA SER A 270 7.69 -6.14 -9.62
C SER A 270 7.68 -5.32 -8.34
N LYS A 271 8.07 -5.93 -7.21
CA LYS A 271 8.24 -5.21 -5.94
C LYS A 271 9.25 -4.06 -6.10
N GLY A 272 9.00 -2.92 -5.45
CA GLY A 272 9.77 -1.70 -5.72
C GLY A 272 9.32 -0.49 -4.90
N LEU A 273 9.73 0.69 -5.38
CA LEU A 273 9.42 1.99 -4.80
C LEU A 273 8.62 2.84 -5.79
N LEU A 274 7.41 3.24 -5.38
CA LEU A 274 6.62 4.27 -6.06
C LEU A 274 6.80 5.59 -5.30
N SER A 275 7.42 6.58 -5.94
CA SER A 275 7.60 7.92 -5.37
C SER A 275 6.71 8.92 -6.08
N ALA A 276 6.09 9.83 -5.33
CA ALA A 276 5.25 10.90 -5.86
C ALA A 276 5.48 12.22 -5.12
N GLN A 277 5.28 13.33 -5.84
CA GLN A 277 5.30 14.68 -5.31
C GLN A 277 3.89 15.27 -5.38
N ALA A 278 3.36 15.77 -4.28
CA ALA A 278 2.06 16.41 -4.20
C ALA A 278 2.20 17.89 -3.84
N GLN A 279 1.36 18.76 -4.41
CA GLN A 279 1.28 20.16 -3.99
C GLN A 279 0.22 20.31 -2.90
N VAL A 280 0.62 20.81 -1.73
CA VAL A 280 -0.24 20.90 -0.54
C VAL A 280 -0.60 22.32 -0.13
N GLY A 281 0.12 23.32 -0.65
CA GLY A 281 -0.13 24.72 -0.33
C GLY A 281 0.74 25.70 -1.08
N ILE A 282 0.73 26.94 -0.61
CA ILE A 282 1.46 28.08 -1.17
C ILE A 282 2.01 28.93 -0.01
N LEU A 283 3.31 29.23 -0.03
CA LEU A 283 4.00 30.09 0.94
C LEU A 283 4.74 31.20 0.17
N ASP A 284 4.38 32.46 0.39
CA ASP A 284 5.05 33.62 -0.24
C ASP A 284 5.21 33.51 -1.76
N GLY A 285 4.15 33.03 -2.44
CA GLY A 285 4.15 32.81 -3.90
C GLY A 285 4.85 31.52 -4.36
N ARG A 286 5.45 30.76 -3.44
CA ARG A 286 6.11 29.48 -3.70
C ARG A 286 5.17 28.31 -3.43
N ARG A 287 5.34 27.20 -4.16
CA ARG A 287 4.57 25.98 -3.89
C ARG A 287 5.09 25.28 -2.64
N ILE A 288 4.17 24.84 -1.79
CA ILE A 288 4.47 23.89 -0.71
C ILE A 288 4.21 22.49 -1.24
N VAL A 289 5.22 21.63 -1.19
CA VAL A 289 5.18 20.26 -1.72
C VAL A 289 5.40 19.22 -0.62
N GLY A 290 4.84 18.04 -0.80
CA GLY A 290 5.08 16.86 0.02
C GLY A 290 5.55 15.69 -0.83
N PHE A 291 6.51 14.93 -0.31
CA PHE A 291 7.03 13.71 -0.94
C PHE A 291 6.42 12.46 -0.31
N LEU A 292 6.03 11.51 -1.15
CA LEU A 292 5.39 10.25 -0.78
C LEU A 292 6.19 9.10 -1.40
N HIS A 293 6.62 8.15 -0.58
CA HIS A 293 7.44 7.01 -0.98
C HIS A 293 6.76 5.71 -0.53
N CYS A 294 6.15 5.01 -1.48
CA CYS A 294 5.33 3.82 -1.25
C CYS A 294 6.10 2.56 -1.64
N THR A 295 6.18 1.55 -0.76
CA THR A 295 6.93 0.32 -1.06
C THR A 295 6.27 -0.96 -0.55
N HIS A 296 6.75 -2.09 -1.05
CA HIS A 296 6.49 -3.43 -0.55
C HIS A 296 7.78 -4.25 -0.73
N LEU A 297 8.43 -4.63 0.38
CA LEU A 297 9.71 -5.36 0.37
C LEU A 297 9.52 -6.87 0.25
N GLN A 298 10.63 -7.61 0.09
CA GLN A 298 10.67 -9.08 0.04
C GLN A 298 10.02 -9.74 1.27
N ALA A 299 9.11 -10.67 1.04
CA ALA A 299 8.25 -11.27 2.08
C ALA A 299 8.87 -12.43 2.90
N PRO A 300 9.56 -13.42 2.30
CA PRO A 300 10.15 -14.52 3.04
C PRO A 300 11.02 -14.07 4.21
N SER A 301 10.72 -14.56 5.41
CA SER A 301 11.36 -14.14 6.66
C SER A 301 12.88 -14.29 6.66
N GLU A 302 13.39 -15.31 5.99
CA GLU A 302 14.79 -15.70 5.86
C GLU A 302 15.62 -14.74 5.00
N ASP A 303 14.98 -13.90 4.18
CA ASP A 303 15.64 -13.05 3.19
C ASP A 303 16.09 -11.68 3.76
N GLY A 304 16.55 -11.63 5.01
CA GLY A 304 16.92 -10.37 5.69
C GLY A 304 18.01 -9.58 4.97
N LEU A 305 19.05 -10.25 4.47
CA LEU A 305 20.09 -9.62 3.65
C LEU A 305 19.55 -8.99 2.37
N LEU A 306 18.54 -9.61 1.74
CA LEU A 306 17.92 -9.08 0.54
C LEU A 306 17.09 -7.84 0.87
N ARG A 307 16.32 -7.87 1.98
CA ARG A 307 15.60 -6.69 2.48
C ARG A 307 16.55 -5.54 2.79
N CYS A 308 17.71 -5.79 3.41
CA CYS A 308 18.73 -4.75 3.62
C CYS A 308 19.18 -4.10 2.31
N LYS A 309 19.47 -4.89 1.27
CA LYS A 309 19.80 -4.34 -0.06
C LYS A 309 18.66 -3.52 -0.66
N GLN A 310 17.42 -3.99 -0.51
CA GLN A 310 16.23 -3.26 -0.96
C GLN A 310 16.06 -1.94 -0.19
N LEU A 311 16.28 -1.93 1.13
CA LEU A 311 16.24 -0.73 1.98
C LEU A 311 17.30 0.31 1.57
N THR A 312 18.51 -0.13 1.23
CA THR A 312 19.58 0.76 0.73
C THR A 312 19.15 1.41 -0.58
N LEU A 313 18.72 0.61 -1.57
CA LEU A 313 18.22 1.13 -2.85
C LEU A 313 17.02 2.06 -2.68
N LEU A 314 16.12 1.72 -1.76
CA LEU A 314 14.94 2.51 -1.47
C LEU A 314 15.29 3.89 -0.91
N LEU A 315 16.28 3.98 -0.02
CA LEU A 315 16.76 5.26 0.51
C LEU A 315 17.40 6.10 -0.61
N ASP A 316 18.30 5.50 -1.38
CA ASP A 316 18.98 6.16 -2.50
C ASP A 316 17.98 6.69 -3.54
N TRP A 317 16.97 5.89 -3.88
CA TRP A 317 15.95 6.26 -4.87
C TRP A 317 14.98 7.32 -4.34
N ALA A 318 14.66 7.31 -3.05
CA ALA A 318 13.86 8.36 -2.43
C ALA A 318 14.60 9.70 -2.49
N GLU A 319 15.87 9.73 -2.07
CA GLU A 319 16.72 10.92 -2.11
C GLU A 319 16.95 11.43 -3.53
N GLN A 320 17.23 10.54 -4.47
CA GLN A 320 17.38 10.90 -5.87
C GLN A 320 16.08 11.49 -6.44
N PHE A 321 14.92 10.89 -6.15
CA PHE A 321 13.64 11.44 -6.63
C PHE A 321 13.35 12.82 -6.05
N GLU A 322 13.64 13.03 -4.76
CA GLU A 322 13.51 14.35 -4.14
C GLU A 322 14.43 15.37 -4.80
N ALA A 323 15.71 15.03 -5.01
CA ALA A 323 16.68 15.92 -5.65
C ALA A 323 16.29 16.28 -7.10
N GLU A 324 15.80 15.32 -7.88
CA GLU A 324 15.37 15.52 -9.28
C GLU A 324 14.02 16.26 -9.43
N SER A 325 13.19 16.21 -8.38
CA SER A 325 11.83 16.77 -8.41
C SER A 325 11.75 18.16 -7.78
N ARG A 326 12.66 18.51 -6.88
CA ARG A 326 12.71 19.83 -6.24
C ARG A 326 13.00 20.93 -7.26
N GLN A 327 12.17 21.96 -7.25
CA GLN A 327 12.48 23.23 -7.90
C GLN A 327 13.04 24.22 -6.87
N SER A 328 13.93 25.11 -7.28
CA SER A 328 14.72 25.98 -6.37
C SER A 328 13.88 26.92 -5.50
N ASP A 329 12.60 27.10 -5.85
CA ASP A 329 11.65 27.96 -5.17
C ASP A 329 10.64 27.19 -4.29
N GLU A 330 10.64 25.85 -4.27
CA GLU A 330 9.62 25.08 -3.52
C GLU A 330 9.94 24.93 -2.02
N ALA A 331 8.91 25.01 -1.17
CA ALA A 331 8.99 24.67 0.25
C ALA A 331 8.51 23.24 0.46
N VAL A 332 9.23 22.44 1.25
CA VAL A 332 8.88 21.03 1.50
C VAL A 332 8.21 20.89 2.86
N ALA A 333 6.95 20.46 2.88
CA ALA A 333 6.20 20.23 4.13
C ALA A 333 6.61 18.94 4.83
N PHE A 334 6.80 17.86 4.06
CA PHE A 334 7.15 16.54 4.57
C PHE A 334 7.75 15.65 3.47
N SER A 335 8.53 14.65 3.89
CA SER A 335 8.81 13.46 3.09
C SER A 335 8.42 12.23 3.91
N VAL A 336 7.48 11.44 3.39
CA VAL A 336 6.90 10.29 4.10
C VAL A 336 7.16 9.02 3.30
N LEU A 337 7.71 8.01 3.99
CA LEU A 337 7.89 6.67 3.46
C LEU A 337 6.96 5.70 4.18
N LEU A 338 6.15 4.98 3.41
CA LEU A 338 5.13 4.09 3.92
C LEU A 338 5.01 2.80 3.10
N GLY A 339 4.65 1.72 3.79
CA GLY A 339 4.44 0.43 3.14
C GLY A 339 4.66 -0.76 4.06
N ASP A 340 4.58 -1.93 3.45
CA ASP A 340 4.89 -3.21 4.09
C ASP A 340 6.39 -3.51 3.89
N LEU A 341 7.15 -3.46 4.98
CA LEU A 341 8.58 -3.73 4.97
C LEU A 341 8.90 -5.20 5.21
N ASN A 342 7.92 -6.03 5.54
CA ASN A 342 8.05 -7.48 5.79
C ASN A 342 9.05 -7.90 6.90
N PHE A 343 9.57 -6.94 7.68
CA PHE A 343 10.35 -7.20 8.90
C PHE A 343 9.76 -6.44 10.08
N ASP A 344 9.93 -6.98 11.28
CA ASP A 344 9.47 -6.34 12.51
C ASP A 344 10.61 -5.68 13.28
N ASN A 345 10.26 -4.83 14.25
CA ASN A 345 11.20 -4.22 15.19
C ASN A 345 11.18 -4.93 16.55
N CYS A 346 11.03 -6.27 16.58
CA CYS A 346 11.03 -7.03 17.83
C CYS A 346 11.77 -8.38 17.78
N SER A 347 11.80 -9.02 16.61
CA SER A 347 12.40 -10.34 16.40
C SER A 347 13.92 -10.22 16.20
N LEU A 348 14.66 -11.23 16.67
CA LEU A 348 16.12 -11.29 16.47
C LEU A 348 16.49 -11.55 15.00
N ASP A 349 15.63 -12.27 14.28
CA ASP A 349 15.85 -12.63 12.87
C ASP A 349 15.89 -11.41 11.93
N HIS A 350 15.41 -10.24 12.39
CA HIS A 350 15.38 -9.00 11.62
C HIS A 350 16.37 -7.93 12.12
N ALA A 351 17.37 -8.31 12.92
CA ALA A 351 18.29 -7.36 13.55
C ALA A 351 19.01 -6.46 12.52
N GLN A 352 19.38 -7.01 11.37
CA GLN A 352 20.09 -6.25 10.33
C GLN A 352 19.20 -5.18 9.70
N GLU A 353 17.95 -5.52 9.40
CA GLU A 353 16.97 -4.56 8.87
C GLU A 353 16.65 -3.48 9.90
N GLN A 354 16.53 -3.87 11.17
CA GLN A 354 16.27 -2.94 12.27
C GLN A 354 17.41 -1.93 12.45
N GLU A 355 18.66 -2.32 12.24
CA GLU A 355 19.84 -1.45 12.36
C GLU A 355 20.15 -0.66 11.07
N HIS A 356 19.33 -0.79 10.03
CA HIS A 356 19.56 -0.13 8.76
C HIS A 356 19.52 1.40 8.87
N GLN A 357 20.39 2.09 8.12
CA GLN A 357 20.54 3.55 8.10
C GLN A 357 19.27 4.32 7.74
N LEU A 358 18.29 3.66 7.09
CA LEU A 358 16.98 4.24 6.79
C LEU A 358 16.38 4.92 8.02
N PHE A 359 16.48 4.31 9.19
CA PHE A 359 15.88 4.82 10.43
C PHE A 359 16.62 6.02 11.04
N HIS A 360 17.81 6.35 10.54
CA HIS A 360 18.49 7.62 10.83
C HIS A 360 18.00 8.74 9.92
N CYS A 361 17.62 8.41 8.69
CA CYS A 361 17.15 9.37 7.69
C CYS A 361 15.64 9.64 7.79
N PHE A 362 14.85 8.62 8.10
CA PHE A 362 13.40 8.66 8.28
C PHE A 362 13.04 8.18 9.69
N GLN A 363 12.34 9.02 10.43
CA GLN A 363 11.90 8.74 11.79
C GLN A 363 10.68 7.81 11.77
N ASP A 364 10.73 6.73 12.56
CA ASP A 364 9.58 5.88 12.83
C ASP A 364 8.95 6.28 14.17
N PRO A 365 7.72 6.82 14.19
CA PRO A 365 7.07 7.28 15.41
C PRO A 365 6.76 6.14 16.39
N CYS A 366 6.68 4.90 15.92
CA CYS A 366 6.44 3.72 16.75
C CYS A 366 7.71 3.17 17.40
N ARG A 367 8.89 3.70 17.04
CA ARG A 367 10.20 3.16 17.41
C ARG A 367 10.90 4.05 18.45
N LEU A 368 11.34 3.44 19.55
CA LEU A 368 12.28 4.05 20.50
C LEU A 368 13.74 3.73 20.13
N GLY A 369 13.97 2.57 19.52
CA GLY A 369 15.29 2.09 19.11
C GLY A 369 15.20 0.71 18.47
N THR A 370 16.36 0.13 18.15
CA THR A 370 16.46 -1.23 17.62
C THR A 370 15.86 -2.21 18.63
N ARG A 371 14.85 -2.98 18.21
CA ARG A 371 14.07 -3.92 19.05
C ARG A 371 13.27 -3.27 20.19
N GLN A 372 13.12 -1.95 20.15
CA GLN A 372 12.41 -1.19 21.18
C GLN A 372 11.28 -0.39 20.55
N GLU A 373 10.06 -0.89 20.74
CA GLU A 373 8.83 -0.25 20.29
C GLU A 373 8.25 0.65 21.38
N GLN A 374 7.56 1.70 20.97
CA GLN A 374 6.77 2.55 21.86
C GLN A 374 5.76 1.71 22.67
N PRO A 375 5.42 2.13 23.90
CA PRO A 375 4.47 1.41 24.76
C PRO A 375 3.09 1.13 24.14
N TRP A 376 2.67 2.01 23.22
CA TRP A 376 1.39 1.96 22.54
C TRP A 376 1.46 1.30 21.15
N ALA A 377 2.65 1.00 20.63
CA ALA A 377 2.80 0.40 19.31
C ALA A 377 2.20 -1.01 19.27
N LEU A 378 1.67 -1.40 18.12
CA LEU A 378 0.97 -2.66 17.93
C LEU A 378 1.50 -3.40 16.70
N GLY A 379 1.57 -4.71 16.78
CA GLY A 379 1.79 -5.55 15.61
C GLY A 379 0.64 -5.42 14.61
N THR A 380 0.98 -5.46 13.33
CA THR A 380 0.04 -5.20 12.23
C THR A 380 -0.34 -6.46 11.49
N LEU A 381 0.49 -7.50 11.53
CA LEU A 381 0.18 -8.78 10.88
C LEU A 381 -0.78 -9.62 11.74
N LEU A 382 -1.95 -9.94 11.17
CA LEU A 382 -2.93 -10.84 11.76
C LEU A 382 -2.55 -12.30 11.50
N ARG A 383 -2.96 -13.18 12.40
CA ARG A 383 -2.71 -14.61 12.29
C ARG A 383 -3.69 -15.20 11.26
N THR A 384 -3.18 -15.65 10.11
CA THR A 384 -3.97 -16.17 8.98
C THR A 384 -4.97 -17.26 9.34
N SER A 385 -4.66 -18.11 10.33
CA SER A 385 -5.57 -19.16 10.85
C SER A 385 -6.77 -18.64 11.64
N LYS A 386 -6.79 -17.36 12.01
CA LYS A 386 -7.85 -16.72 12.81
C LYS A 386 -8.70 -15.72 12.04
N LEU A 387 -8.38 -15.42 10.77
CA LEU A 387 -9.06 -14.40 9.97
C LEU A 387 -10.57 -14.64 9.79
N ARG A 388 -11.03 -15.90 9.87
CA ARG A 388 -12.45 -16.28 9.76
C ARG A 388 -13.18 -16.36 11.10
N HIS A 389 -12.48 -16.11 12.20
CA HIS A 389 -13.10 -16.09 13.53
C HIS A 389 -14.01 -14.86 13.63
N SER A 390 -15.20 -15.00 14.22
CA SER A 390 -16.20 -13.91 14.31
C SER A 390 -15.62 -12.60 14.86
N VAL A 391 -14.81 -12.70 15.91
CA VAL A 391 -14.07 -11.56 16.50
C VAL A 391 -13.13 -10.90 15.49
N ALA A 392 -12.40 -11.67 14.67
CA ALA A 392 -11.45 -11.14 13.69
C ALA A 392 -12.12 -10.58 12.43
N CYS A 393 -13.40 -10.87 12.22
CA CYS A 393 -14.20 -10.32 11.13
C CYS A 393 -15.00 -9.07 11.52
N SER A 394 -15.04 -8.71 12.80
CA SER A 394 -15.74 -7.50 13.29
C SER A 394 -14.71 -6.45 13.71
N PRO A 395 -14.74 -5.24 13.11
CA PRO A 395 -13.82 -4.17 13.48
C PRO A 395 -13.83 -3.86 14.98
N GLU A 396 -14.99 -3.60 15.58
CA GLU A 396 -15.11 -3.31 17.01
C GLU A 396 -14.68 -4.48 17.91
N MET A 397 -15.04 -5.72 17.57
CA MET A 397 -14.65 -6.87 18.39
C MET A 397 -13.15 -7.13 18.31
N LEU A 398 -12.55 -6.99 17.12
CA LEU A 398 -11.11 -7.12 16.94
C LEU A 398 -10.38 -6.02 17.71
N ARG A 399 -10.84 -4.77 17.62
CA ARG A 399 -10.32 -3.64 18.42
C ARG A 399 -10.28 -3.99 19.91
N MET A 400 -11.43 -4.38 20.49
CA MET A 400 -11.52 -4.74 21.92
C MET A 400 -10.62 -5.91 22.28
N ALA A 401 -10.47 -6.89 21.39
CA ALA A 401 -9.57 -8.02 21.62
C ALA A 401 -8.09 -7.56 21.64
N LEU A 402 -7.70 -6.66 20.75
CA LEU A 402 -6.31 -6.20 20.62
C LEU A 402 -5.89 -5.21 21.74
N GLU A 403 -6.84 -4.61 22.45
CA GLU A 403 -6.56 -3.85 23.69
C GLU A 403 -5.99 -4.76 24.79
N GLN A 404 -6.40 -6.04 24.81
CA GLN A 404 -5.97 -7.03 25.80
C GLN A 404 -4.80 -7.88 25.28
N GLU A 405 -3.83 -8.19 26.14
CA GLU A 405 -2.65 -8.99 25.74
C GLU A 405 -3.04 -10.40 25.25
N GLU A 406 -4.04 -11.03 25.88
CA GLU A 406 -4.50 -12.36 25.47
C GLU A 406 -5.14 -12.34 24.07
N GLY A 407 -5.91 -11.30 23.76
CA GLY A 407 -6.48 -11.13 22.43
C GLY A 407 -5.41 -10.83 21.39
N ARG A 408 -4.41 -10.00 21.71
CA ARG A 408 -3.21 -9.83 20.87
C ARG A 408 -2.57 -11.19 20.59
N ARG A 409 -2.26 -11.98 21.61
CA ARG A 409 -1.64 -13.32 21.46
C ARG A 409 -2.49 -14.29 20.66
N ARG A 410 -3.80 -14.10 20.61
CA ARG A 410 -4.71 -14.93 19.81
C ARG A 410 -4.76 -14.50 18.36
N TYR A 411 -4.81 -13.21 18.07
CA TYR A 411 -5.14 -12.68 16.74
C TYR A 411 -3.96 -12.11 15.96
N LEU A 412 -2.88 -11.67 16.59
CA LEU A 412 -1.68 -11.18 15.89
C LEU A 412 -0.67 -12.32 15.65
N ALA A 413 0.14 -12.15 14.62
CA ALA A 413 1.31 -12.98 14.38
C ALA A 413 2.36 -12.71 15.47
N GLY A 414 2.90 -13.79 16.05
CA GLY A 414 4.00 -13.72 17.01
C GLY A 414 5.35 -13.68 16.32
N PRO A 415 6.41 -13.32 17.05
CA PRO A 415 7.76 -13.21 16.51
C PRO A 415 8.26 -14.56 15.99
N LEU A 416 9.18 -14.51 15.04
CA LEU A 416 9.76 -15.71 14.44
C LEU A 416 10.62 -16.44 15.48
N ARG A 417 10.50 -17.78 15.47
CA ARG A 417 11.25 -18.78 16.26
C ARG A 417 11.77 -18.31 17.63
N GLY A 418 10.99 -18.52 18.69
CA GLY A 418 11.50 -18.57 20.07
C GLY A 418 12.17 -17.31 20.61
N SER A 419 12.23 -16.21 19.84
CA SER A 419 12.75 -14.93 20.30
C SER A 419 11.94 -14.45 21.50
N CYS A 420 12.67 -13.98 22.52
CA CYS A 420 12.18 -13.69 23.87
C CYS A 420 10.77 -13.12 23.87
N ARG A 421 9.90 -13.66 24.75
CA ARG A 421 8.56 -13.13 25.02
C ARG A 421 8.71 -11.73 25.62
N ALA A 422 8.98 -10.72 24.77
CA ALA A 422 9.02 -9.32 25.17
C ALA A 422 7.68 -9.02 25.84
N LYS A 423 7.74 -8.67 27.12
CA LYS A 423 6.57 -8.28 27.89
C LYS A 423 6.47 -6.76 27.84
N PRO A 424 5.29 -6.19 27.53
CA PRO A 424 4.06 -6.88 27.13
C PRO A 424 4.10 -7.35 25.66
N TRP A 425 3.45 -8.49 25.36
CA TRP A 425 3.41 -9.02 24.00
C TRP A 425 2.52 -8.15 23.11
N ARG A 426 3.05 -7.70 21.96
CA ARG A 426 2.38 -6.74 21.06
C ARG A 426 2.23 -7.22 19.61
N GLY A 427 2.81 -8.35 19.24
CA GLY A 427 2.78 -8.89 17.88
C GLY A 427 3.83 -8.25 16.96
N ARG A 428 3.92 -8.75 15.72
CA ARG A 428 4.87 -8.28 14.70
C ARG A 428 4.30 -7.09 13.92
N ARG A 429 4.98 -5.95 13.96
CA ARG A 429 4.65 -4.76 13.17
C ARG A 429 5.48 -4.77 11.89
N LEU A 430 4.83 -5.00 10.75
CA LEU A 430 5.48 -5.08 9.43
C LEU A 430 5.17 -3.88 8.55
N ASP A 431 4.08 -3.17 8.87
CA ASP A 431 3.63 -1.99 8.15
C ASP A 431 4.18 -0.73 8.85
N TYR A 432 4.91 0.09 8.10
CA TYR A 432 5.57 1.28 8.60
C TYR A 432 5.03 2.53 7.92
N ILE A 433 4.95 3.61 8.68
CA ILE A 433 4.88 4.98 8.15
C ILE A 433 5.97 5.76 8.86
N THR A 434 7.00 6.12 8.11
CA THR A 434 8.16 6.88 8.57
C THR A 434 8.20 8.23 7.87
N TYR A 435 8.81 9.23 8.50
CA TYR A 435 8.78 10.58 7.97
C TYR A 435 10.08 11.34 8.26
N ARG A 436 10.33 12.39 7.49
CA ARG A 436 11.38 13.36 7.77
C ARG A 436 10.95 14.76 7.37
N GLY A 437 11.46 15.75 8.10
CA GLY A 437 11.50 17.14 7.66
C GLY A 437 12.72 17.40 6.78
N VAL A 438 12.76 18.58 6.15
CA VAL A 438 13.99 19.04 5.50
C VAL A 438 14.88 19.70 6.56
N PRO A 439 16.12 19.25 6.78
CA PRO A 439 17.03 19.90 7.71
C PRO A 439 17.22 21.39 7.35
N GLY A 440 16.99 22.28 8.31
CA GLY A 440 17.03 23.74 8.08
C GLY A 440 15.93 24.28 7.16
N GLY A 441 14.89 23.49 6.90
CA GLY A 441 13.74 23.90 6.10
C GLY A 441 12.83 24.90 6.84
N LEU A 442 12.01 25.62 6.07
CA LEU A 442 11.03 26.57 6.59
C LEU A 442 9.84 25.91 7.31
N LEU A 443 9.68 24.59 7.17
CA LEU A 443 8.53 23.85 7.68
C LEU A 443 9.01 22.64 8.48
N SER A 444 8.39 22.44 9.64
CA SER A 444 8.68 21.33 10.54
C SER A 444 7.47 20.39 10.64
N PRO A 445 7.58 19.12 10.20
CA PRO A 445 6.55 18.11 10.45
C PRO A 445 6.72 17.51 11.84
N GLU A 446 5.64 17.46 12.60
CA GLU A 446 5.55 16.83 13.92
C GLU A 446 4.42 15.80 13.94
N VAL A 447 4.61 14.73 14.69
CA VAL A 447 3.61 13.67 14.81
C VAL A 447 2.52 14.09 15.77
N GLU A 448 1.31 14.24 15.26
CA GLU A 448 0.12 14.52 16.08
C GLU A 448 -0.48 13.21 16.60
N GLN A 449 -0.59 12.20 15.73
CA GLN A 449 -1.23 10.92 16.10
C GLN A 449 -0.78 9.77 15.21
N VAL A 450 -0.60 8.59 15.80
CA VAL A 450 -0.48 7.31 15.08
C VAL A 450 -1.73 6.49 15.33
N THR A 451 -2.27 5.84 14.29
CA THR A 451 -3.49 5.06 14.37
C THR A 451 -3.26 3.64 13.89
N PHE A 452 -3.67 2.65 14.68
CA PHE A 452 -3.85 1.27 14.24
C PHE A 452 -5.35 1.03 14.05
N SER A 453 -5.77 0.70 12.83
CA SER A 453 -7.18 0.54 12.49
C SER A 453 -7.53 -0.90 12.19
N THR A 454 -8.59 -1.36 12.85
CA THR A 454 -9.23 -2.66 12.63
C THR A 454 -10.41 -2.56 11.66
N ALA A 455 -10.62 -1.42 11.00
CA ALA A 455 -11.74 -1.19 10.09
C ALA A 455 -11.81 -2.18 8.92
N LEU A 456 -10.67 -2.78 8.56
CA LEU A 456 -10.56 -3.79 7.51
C LEU A 456 -10.63 -5.23 8.03
N ALA A 457 -11.10 -5.44 9.26
CA ALA A 457 -11.31 -6.76 9.85
C ALA A 457 -12.12 -7.67 8.92
N GLY A 458 -11.63 -8.89 8.70
CA GLY A 458 -12.22 -9.86 7.77
C GLY A 458 -12.01 -9.57 6.28
N LEU A 459 -11.39 -8.43 5.92
CA LEU A 459 -11.13 -8.05 4.53
C LEU A 459 -9.66 -8.19 4.12
N THR A 460 -8.73 -8.23 5.08
CA THR A 460 -7.30 -8.44 4.87
C THR A 460 -6.69 -9.09 6.12
N ASP A 461 -5.42 -9.49 6.04
CA ASP A 461 -4.62 -10.03 7.14
C ASP A 461 -3.66 -9.00 7.76
N HIS A 462 -3.75 -7.73 7.37
CA HIS A 462 -3.01 -6.64 8.01
C HIS A 462 -3.95 -5.62 8.67
N LEU A 463 -3.49 -5.02 9.77
CA LEU A 463 -4.10 -3.79 10.29
C LEU A 463 -3.70 -2.62 9.39
N ALA A 464 -4.63 -1.70 9.15
CA ALA A 464 -4.28 -0.46 8.48
C ALA A 464 -3.58 0.48 9.47
N VAL A 465 -2.48 1.10 9.05
CA VAL A 465 -1.71 2.05 9.87
C VAL A 465 -1.95 3.46 9.34
N GLY A 466 -2.32 4.38 10.23
CA GLY A 466 -2.51 5.79 9.93
C GLY A 466 -1.49 6.67 10.65
N LEU A 467 -1.09 7.76 10.02
CA LEU A 467 -0.25 8.80 10.61
C LEU A 467 -0.88 10.17 10.34
N ARG A 468 -0.97 11.00 11.37
CA ARG A 468 -1.36 12.41 11.23
C ARG A 468 -0.14 13.27 11.57
N LEU A 469 0.35 14.01 10.59
CA LEU A 469 1.47 14.93 10.75
C LEU A 469 0.96 16.36 10.78
N ARG A 470 1.26 17.09 11.85
CA ARG A 470 1.08 18.53 11.95
C ARG A 470 2.33 19.19 11.39
N VAL A 471 2.19 20.02 10.36
CA VAL A 471 3.29 20.80 9.79
C VAL A 471 3.10 22.25 10.16
N SER A 472 4.14 22.88 10.68
CA SER A 472 4.12 24.28 11.10
C SER A 472 5.41 25.01 10.69
N MET A 473 5.36 26.34 10.67
CA MET A 473 6.57 27.16 10.57
C MET A 473 7.29 27.13 11.93
N PRO A 474 8.60 26.83 11.99
CA PRO A 474 9.36 26.97 13.22
C PRO A 474 9.29 28.41 13.71
N SER A 475 9.00 28.58 15.00
CA SER A 475 8.89 29.87 15.68
C SER A 475 10.23 30.57 15.86
#